data_AF-A0A382V1Z0-F1
#
_entry.id   AF-A0A382V1Z0-F1
#
_cell.length_a   1.000
_cell.length_b   1.000
_cell.length_c   1.000
_cell.angle_alpha   90.00
_cell.angle_beta   90.00
_cell.angle_gamma   90.00
#
_symmetry.space_group_name_H-M   'P 1'
#
loop_
_entity.id
_entity.type
_entity.pdbx_description
1 polymer ?
#
loop_
_entity_poly.entity_id
_entity_poly.type
_entity_poly.pdbx_seq_one_letter_code
_entity_poly.pdbx_strand_id
1 'polypeptide(L)'
;MKVHDFHDGNRQLQDKFGTRKLADNLAKRATETLGDDERKFIEGANMFFLATCDDRGLPTCSYKGGEPGFVRVVDEGSIAFPNYDGNGKYQSMGNLLQNPNVGLLFIDFEGQLRLRLQGEASIDENDPLLAEYHEAQFIVRVKVTEAYKNCPRYIHMYKLIKKSEYVPHLGHDTPQPEWKKSAELYE
;
A
#
# COMPACT_ATOMS: atom_id res chain seq x y z
N MET A 1 -10.07 -4.40 12.59
CA MET A 1 -9.48 -5.69 13.02
C MET A 1 -7.97 -5.55 12.97
N LYS A 2 -7.22 -5.90 14.03
CA LYS A 2 -5.75 -5.76 14.03
C LYS A 2 -5.08 -7.07 13.62
N VAL A 3 -3.99 -7.02 12.88
CA VAL A 3 -3.27 -8.23 12.42
C VAL A 3 -2.63 -8.97 13.59
N HIS A 4 -2.30 -8.27 14.68
CA HIS A 4 -1.78 -8.90 15.88
C HIS A 4 -2.86 -9.39 16.88
N ASP A 5 -4.14 -9.29 16.53
CA ASP A 5 -5.22 -10.02 17.21
C ASP A 5 -5.19 -11.50 16.77
N PHE A 6 -4.15 -12.22 17.20
CA PHE A 6 -3.85 -13.57 16.72
C PHE A 6 -5.00 -14.56 16.96
N HIS A 7 -5.52 -15.13 15.87
CA HIS A 7 -6.57 -16.16 15.89
C HIS A 7 -6.00 -17.56 16.18
N ASP A 8 -6.87 -18.55 16.37
CA ASP A 8 -6.49 -19.92 16.79
C ASP A 8 -5.46 -20.58 15.87
N GLY A 9 -5.63 -20.44 14.55
CA GLY A 9 -4.62 -20.90 13.58
C GLY A 9 -3.23 -20.28 13.77
N ASN A 10 -3.12 -18.99 14.11
CA ASN A 10 -1.81 -18.39 14.44
C ASN A 10 -1.27 -18.99 15.73
N ARG A 11 -2.12 -19.11 16.75
CA ARG A 11 -1.76 -19.62 18.08
C ARG A 11 -1.27 -21.06 18.02
N GLN A 12 -1.93 -21.92 17.24
CA GLN A 12 -1.52 -23.30 17.00
C GLN A 12 -0.08 -23.37 16.45
N LEU A 13 0.26 -22.57 15.45
CA LEU A 13 1.61 -22.55 14.88
C LEU A 13 2.62 -21.93 15.83
N GLN A 14 2.25 -20.86 16.53
CA GLN A 14 3.10 -20.23 17.53
C GLN A 14 3.48 -21.20 18.65
N ASP A 15 2.53 -22.00 19.15
CA ASP A 15 2.78 -23.01 20.17
C ASP A 15 3.60 -24.17 19.63
N LYS A 16 3.25 -24.68 18.44
CA LYS A 16 3.98 -25.75 17.77
C LYS A 16 5.48 -25.43 17.61
N PHE A 17 5.81 -24.18 17.36
CA PHE A 17 7.19 -23.73 17.16
C PHE A 17 7.77 -22.97 18.36
N GLY A 18 7.09 -22.94 19.52
CA GLY A 18 7.60 -22.31 20.74
C GLY A 18 7.78 -20.79 20.67
N THR A 19 7.04 -20.09 19.81
CA THR A 19 7.20 -18.66 19.52
C THR A 19 6.10 -17.75 20.08
N ARG A 20 5.11 -18.28 20.81
CA ARG A 20 3.99 -17.48 21.36
C ARG A 20 4.45 -16.24 22.11
N LYS A 21 5.37 -16.39 23.08
CA LYS A 21 5.91 -15.26 23.85
C LYS A 21 6.63 -14.22 22.99
N LEU A 22 7.32 -14.65 21.93
CA LEU A 22 7.96 -13.75 20.98
C LEU A 22 6.90 -12.97 20.19
N ALA A 23 5.88 -13.66 19.68
CA ALA A 23 4.77 -13.05 18.94
C ALA A 23 4.03 -12.00 19.79
N ASP A 24 3.70 -12.33 21.04
CA ASP A 24 3.03 -11.41 21.96
C ASP A 24 3.88 -10.17 22.27
N ASN A 25 5.20 -10.30 22.34
CA ASN A 25 6.08 -9.14 22.55
C ASN A 25 6.28 -8.30 21.29
N LEU A 26 6.26 -8.91 20.10
CA LEU A 26 6.33 -8.19 18.83
C LEU A 26 5.03 -7.42 18.55
N ALA A 27 3.87 -7.98 18.92
CA ALA A 27 2.57 -7.31 18.81
C ALA A 27 2.54 -5.96 19.53
N LYS A 28 3.24 -5.81 20.66
CA LYS A 28 3.35 -4.55 21.41
C LYS A 28 4.07 -3.43 20.65
N ARG A 29 4.74 -3.74 19.54
CA ARG A 29 5.45 -2.76 18.70
C ARG A 29 4.56 -2.18 17.60
N ALA A 30 3.35 -2.70 17.45
CA ALA A 30 2.38 -2.13 16.55
C ALA A 30 1.76 -0.85 17.15
N THR A 31 1.45 0.10 16.29
CA THR A 31 0.87 1.40 16.66
C THR A 31 -0.31 1.71 15.74
N GLU A 32 -1.21 2.58 16.20
CA GLU A 32 -2.30 3.13 15.38
C GLU A 32 -1.95 4.50 14.79
N THR A 33 -0.81 5.07 15.21
CA THR A 33 -0.33 6.38 14.77
C THR A 33 1.00 6.29 14.03
N LEU A 34 1.22 7.23 13.12
CA LEU A 34 2.40 7.37 12.28
C LEU A 34 3.26 8.52 12.81
N GLY A 35 4.41 8.19 13.40
CA GLY A 35 5.39 9.18 13.84
C GLY A 35 6.23 9.72 12.69
N ASP A 36 7.19 10.58 13.02
CA ASP A 36 8.06 11.24 12.04
C ASP A 36 8.85 10.25 11.17
N ASP A 37 9.31 9.15 11.76
CA ASP A 37 10.05 8.11 11.05
C ASP A 37 9.15 7.37 10.04
N GLU A 38 7.94 6.99 10.44
CA GLU A 38 6.96 6.35 9.56
C GLU A 38 6.55 7.29 8.43
N ARG A 39 6.28 8.56 8.76
CA ARG A 39 5.97 9.61 7.78
C ARG A 39 7.07 9.73 6.75
N LYS A 40 8.32 9.93 7.19
CA LYS A 40 9.47 10.05 6.30
C LYS A 40 9.64 8.82 5.42
N PHE A 41 9.39 7.63 5.95
CA PHE A 41 9.50 6.37 5.20
C PHE A 41 8.40 6.23 4.14
N ILE A 42 7.15 6.52 4.50
CA ILE A 42 5.98 6.43 3.61
C ILE A 42 6.09 7.47 2.51
N GLU A 43 6.33 8.73 2.88
CA GLU A 43 6.40 9.85 1.92
C GLU A 43 7.67 9.78 1.07
N GLY A 44 8.74 9.13 1.54
CA GLY A 44 9.94 8.87 0.73
C GLY A 44 9.77 7.73 -0.27
N ALA A 45 8.73 6.90 -0.17
CA ALA A 45 8.54 5.75 -1.02
C ALA A 45 8.12 6.17 -2.44
N ASN A 46 8.71 5.53 -3.45
CA ASN A 46 8.27 5.62 -4.85
C ASN A 46 7.34 4.47 -5.26
N MET A 47 7.10 3.53 -4.35
CA MET A 47 6.18 2.42 -4.55
C MET A 47 5.75 1.75 -3.25
N PHE A 48 4.64 1.03 -3.30
CA PHE A 48 4.23 0.07 -2.27
C PHE A 48 3.40 -1.05 -2.89
N PHE A 49 3.19 -2.13 -2.12
CA PHE A 49 2.23 -3.17 -2.48
C PHE A 49 0.94 -3.01 -1.69
N LEU A 50 -0.18 -3.12 -2.39
CA LEU A 50 -1.53 -3.03 -1.83
C LEU A 50 -2.24 -4.39 -1.95
N ALA A 51 -2.56 -4.97 -0.80
CA ALA A 51 -3.41 -6.13 -0.67
C ALA A 51 -4.85 -5.69 -0.38
N THR A 52 -5.79 -6.24 -1.14
CA THR A 52 -7.24 -6.06 -0.97
C THR A 52 -7.94 -7.40 -1.11
N CYS A 53 -9.11 -7.57 -0.51
CA CYS A 53 -9.96 -8.74 -0.74
C CYS A 53 -11.35 -8.26 -1.16
N ASP A 54 -12.02 -9.02 -2.01
CA ASP A 54 -13.46 -8.81 -2.23
C ASP A 54 -14.30 -9.30 -1.03
N ASP A 55 -15.61 -9.19 -1.14
CA ASP A 55 -16.60 -9.66 -0.16
C ASP A 55 -16.61 -11.19 0.03
N ARG A 56 -16.15 -11.94 -0.96
CA ARG A 56 -15.95 -13.40 -0.90
C ARG A 56 -14.65 -13.79 -0.19
N GLY A 57 -13.80 -12.82 0.13
CA GLY A 57 -12.49 -13.05 0.74
C GLY A 57 -11.40 -13.48 -0.25
N LEU A 58 -11.59 -13.28 -1.56
CA LEU A 58 -10.57 -13.57 -2.56
C LEU A 58 -9.53 -12.44 -2.60
N PRO A 59 -8.25 -12.71 -2.31
CA PRO A 59 -7.24 -11.67 -2.23
C PRO A 59 -6.69 -11.29 -3.60
N THR A 60 -6.32 -10.03 -3.74
CA THR A 60 -5.45 -9.53 -4.80
C THR A 60 -4.31 -8.71 -4.20
N CYS A 61 -3.15 -8.70 -4.86
CA CYS A 61 -2.02 -7.88 -4.49
C CYS A 61 -1.56 -7.09 -5.72
N SER A 62 -1.46 -5.77 -5.57
CA SER A 62 -1.09 -4.86 -6.66
C SER A 62 0.13 -4.03 -6.28
N TYR A 63 0.96 -3.74 -7.27
CA TYR A 63 2.00 -2.72 -7.18
C TYR A 63 1.37 -1.35 -7.41
N LYS A 64 1.69 -0.38 -6.55
CA LYS A 64 1.33 1.03 -6.69
C LYS A 64 2.61 1.84 -6.73
N GLY A 65 2.83 2.56 -7.82
CA GLY A 65 4.04 3.36 -8.05
C GLY A 65 3.71 4.83 -8.26
N GLY A 66 4.66 5.69 -7.92
CA GLY A 66 4.56 7.14 -8.07
C GLY A 66 5.89 7.82 -7.78
N GLU A 67 5.90 9.15 -7.86
CA GLU A 67 7.03 9.95 -7.37
C GLU A 67 7.09 9.94 -5.84
N PRO A 68 8.27 10.00 -5.19
CA PRO A 68 8.34 10.25 -3.75
C PRO A 68 7.45 11.44 -3.37
N GLY A 69 6.64 11.24 -2.33
CA GLY A 69 5.56 12.13 -1.91
C GLY A 69 4.19 11.77 -2.49
N PHE A 70 4.09 10.73 -3.34
CA PHE A 70 2.79 10.34 -3.90
C PHE A 70 1.86 9.73 -2.87
N VAL A 71 2.40 9.06 -1.86
CA VAL A 71 1.68 8.70 -0.63
C VAL A 71 1.98 9.76 0.40
N ARG A 72 0.94 10.33 1.00
CA ARG A 72 1.06 11.37 2.04
C ARG A 72 0.51 10.88 3.35
N VAL A 73 1.17 11.19 4.46
CA VAL A 73 0.58 11.06 5.80
C VAL A 73 -0.23 12.33 6.05
N VAL A 74 -1.55 12.25 5.98
CA VAL A 74 -2.42 13.45 6.02
C VAL A 74 -2.73 13.89 7.45
N ASP A 75 -2.62 12.98 8.41
CA ASP A 75 -2.68 13.21 9.85
C ASP A 75 -1.97 12.05 10.59
N GLU A 76 -1.94 12.08 11.92
CA GLU A 76 -1.26 11.04 12.72
C GLU A 76 -1.79 9.62 12.48
N GLY A 77 -3.02 9.45 12.00
CA GLY A 77 -3.68 8.14 11.86
C GLY A 77 -4.10 7.80 10.43
N SER A 78 -3.71 8.58 9.42
CA SER A 78 -4.23 8.41 8.06
C SER A 78 -3.19 8.70 6.99
N ILE A 79 -3.28 7.94 5.89
CA ILE A 79 -2.55 8.21 4.66
C ILE A 79 -3.51 8.47 3.50
N ALA A 80 -3.02 9.14 2.47
CA ALA A 80 -3.70 9.31 1.19
C ALA A 80 -2.77 9.01 0.03
N PHE A 81 -3.30 8.41 -1.04
CA PHE A 81 -2.57 8.21 -2.29
C PHE A 81 -3.52 8.28 -3.50
N PRO A 82 -3.02 8.66 -4.69
CA PRO A 82 -3.84 8.77 -5.89
C PRO A 82 -4.11 7.41 -6.53
N ASN A 83 -5.25 7.27 -7.19
CA ASN A 83 -5.43 6.26 -8.23
C ASN A 83 -5.21 6.87 -9.62
N TYR A 84 -4.22 6.36 -10.34
CA TYR A 84 -3.96 6.69 -11.74
C TYR A 84 -4.62 5.68 -12.69
N ASP A 85 -4.69 6.05 -13.97
CA ASP A 85 -5.08 5.11 -15.02
C ASP A 85 -4.20 3.86 -15.00
N GLY A 86 -4.82 2.71 -15.16
CA GLY A 86 -4.20 1.40 -15.01
C GLY A 86 -4.71 0.43 -16.08
N ASN A 87 -4.75 -0.87 -15.79
CA ASN A 87 -5.18 -1.85 -16.78
C ASN A 87 -6.70 -1.95 -17.02
N GLY A 88 -7.48 -0.99 -16.53
CA GLY A 88 -8.93 -0.96 -16.66
C GLY A 88 -9.71 -1.96 -15.80
N LYS A 89 -9.04 -2.88 -15.08
CA LYS A 89 -9.76 -3.90 -14.29
C LYS A 89 -10.30 -3.37 -12.97
N TYR A 90 -9.74 -2.27 -12.45
CA TYR A 90 -10.07 -1.67 -11.15
C TYR A 90 -10.16 -2.67 -9.98
N GLN A 91 -9.47 -3.81 -10.02
CA GLN A 91 -9.68 -4.89 -9.04
C GLN A 91 -9.53 -4.42 -7.60
N SER A 92 -8.43 -3.71 -7.30
CA SER A 92 -8.23 -3.19 -5.95
C SER A 92 -9.29 -2.17 -5.57
N MET A 93 -9.61 -1.22 -6.45
CA MET A 93 -10.54 -0.12 -6.14
C MET A 93 -11.99 -0.61 -6.02
N GLY A 94 -12.41 -1.51 -6.90
CA GLY A 94 -13.70 -2.18 -6.82
C GLY A 94 -13.83 -3.05 -5.57
N ASN A 95 -12.74 -3.71 -5.13
CA ASN A 95 -12.73 -4.41 -3.85
C ASN A 95 -12.99 -3.44 -2.68
N LEU A 96 -12.40 -2.23 -2.68
CA LEU A 96 -12.60 -1.25 -1.60
C LEU A 96 -14.06 -0.82 -1.44
N LEU A 97 -14.82 -0.82 -2.54
CA LEU A 97 -16.25 -0.49 -2.51
C LEU A 97 -17.09 -1.54 -1.77
N GLN A 98 -16.59 -2.78 -1.64
CA GLN A 98 -17.28 -3.89 -0.97
C GLN A 98 -16.65 -4.26 0.38
N ASN A 99 -15.33 -4.09 0.50
CA ASN A 99 -14.55 -4.42 1.68
C ASN A 99 -13.44 -3.38 1.87
N PRO A 100 -13.54 -2.50 2.89
CA PRO A 100 -12.58 -1.43 3.09
C PRO A 100 -11.23 -1.92 3.65
N ASN A 101 -11.12 -3.17 4.10
CA ASN A 101 -9.90 -3.64 4.74
C ASN A 101 -8.75 -3.77 3.74
N VAL A 102 -7.63 -3.11 4.03
CA VAL A 102 -6.43 -3.12 3.20
C VAL A 102 -5.19 -3.46 3.99
N GLY A 103 -4.25 -4.14 3.33
CA GLY A 103 -2.88 -4.32 3.82
C GLY A 103 -1.90 -3.66 2.87
N LEU A 104 -1.00 -2.85 3.41
CA LEU A 104 0.04 -2.15 2.66
C LEU A 104 1.43 -2.62 3.08
N LEU A 105 2.32 -2.71 2.10
CA LEU A 105 3.71 -3.10 2.28
C LEU A 105 4.64 -2.10 1.60
N PHE A 106 5.37 -1.33 2.40
CA PHE A 106 6.42 -0.44 1.96
C PHE A 106 7.77 -1.12 2.20
N ILE A 107 8.63 -1.15 1.18
CA ILE A 107 9.98 -1.73 1.25
C ILE A 107 10.97 -0.71 0.72
N ASP A 108 12.02 -0.45 1.51
CA ASP A 108 13.24 0.18 1.04
C ASP A 108 14.27 -0.92 0.81
N PHE A 109 14.60 -1.16 -0.46
CA PHE A 109 15.55 -2.19 -0.86
C PHE A 109 17.01 -1.77 -0.66
N GLU A 110 17.30 -0.47 -0.57
CA GLU A 110 18.67 0.03 -0.38
C GLU A 110 19.02 0.08 1.11
N GLY A 111 18.11 0.58 1.95
CA GLY A 111 18.23 0.54 3.42
C GLY A 111 17.79 -0.79 4.05
N GLN A 112 17.24 -1.71 3.26
CA GLN A 112 16.64 -2.98 3.71
C GLN A 112 15.59 -2.79 4.82
N LEU A 113 14.79 -1.75 4.73
CA LEU A 113 13.73 -1.47 5.70
C LEU A 113 12.37 -1.90 5.17
N ARG A 114 11.47 -2.23 6.10
CA ARG A 114 10.09 -2.55 5.74
C ARG A 114 9.11 -2.05 6.79
N LEU A 115 8.07 -1.40 6.30
CA LEU A 115 6.91 -0.97 7.06
C LEU A 115 5.68 -1.70 6.54
N ARG A 116 4.92 -2.30 7.46
CA ARG A 116 3.59 -2.85 7.18
C ARG A 116 2.55 -1.92 7.79
N LEU A 117 1.48 -1.72 7.06
CA LEU A 117 0.33 -0.95 7.49
C LEU A 117 -0.94 -1.73 7.17
N GLN A 118 -1.89 -1.72 8.10
CA GLN A 118 -3.24 -2.21 7.93
C GLN A 118 -4.18 -1.02 8.11
N GLY A 119 -5.31 -1.05 7.42
CA GLY A 119 -6.25 0.04 7.52
C GLY A 119 -7.58 -0.22 6.87
N GLU A 120 -8.45 0.78 7.00
CA GLU A 120 -9.73 0.86 6.34
C GLU A 120 -9.64 1.96 5.28
N ALA A 121 -9.82 1.57 4.02
CA ALA A 121 -9.68 2.46 2.88
C ALA A 121 -11.04 2.95 2.37
N SER A 122 -11.03 4.15 1.81
CA SER A 122 -12.17 4.79 1.16
C SER A 122 -11.70 5.54 -0.09
N ILE A 123 -12.60 5.70 -1.06
CA ILE A 123 -12.35 6.44 -2.31
C ILE A 123 -13.08 7.77 -2.20
N ASP A 124 -12.38 8.86 -2.52
CA ASP A 124 -12.93 10.21 -2.59
C ASP A 124 -12.57 10.84 -3.95
N GLU A 125 -13.61 11.04 -4.77
CA GLU A 125 -13.52 11.65 -6.10
C GLU A 125 -13.43 13.19 -6.03
N ASN A 126 -13.72 13.79 -4.87
CA ASN A 126 -13.71 15.25 -4.67
C ASN A 126 -12.69 15.67 -3.59
N ASP A 127 -11.73 14.81 -3.29
CA ASP A 127 -10.70 15.07 -2.29
C ASP A 127 -9.88 16.32 -2.67
N PRO A 128 -9.65 17.26 -1.73
CA PRO A 128 -8.82 18.44 -2.00
C PRO A 128 -7.41 18.13 -2.53
N LEU A 129 -6.85 16.98 -2.14
CA LEU A 129 -5.54 16.55 -2.62
C LEU A 129 -5.53 16.20 -4.11
N LEU A 130 -6.69 15.93 -4.73
CA LEU A 130 -6.76 15.58 -6.15
C LEU A 130 -6.09 16.62 -7.05
N ALA A 131 -6.23 17.91 -6.70
CA ALA A 131 -5.60 19.01 -7.43
C ALA A 131 -4.06 18.98 -7.39
N GLU A 132 -3.46 18.24 -6.45
CA GLU A 132 -2.02 18.11 -6.30
C GLU A 132 -1.45 16.89 -7.04
N TYR A 133 -2.31 16.03 -7.58
CA TYR A 133 -1.91 14.81 -8.28
C TYR A 133 -2.28 14.90 -9.76
N HIS A 134 -1.27 15.14 -10.61
CA HIS A 134 -1.44 15.18 -12.06
C HIS A 134 -2.01 13.85 -12.58
N GLU A 135 -3.07 13.92 -13.38
CA GLU A 135 -3.76 12.75 -13.99
C GLU A 135 -4.39 11.75 -13.01
N ALA A 136 -4.46 12.05 -11.71
CA ALA A 136 -5.20 11.21 -10.77
C ALA A 136 -6.70 11.26 -11.07
N GLN A 137 -7.35 10.09 -10.98
CA GLN A 137 -8.79 9.96 -11.18
C GLN A 137 -9.56 10.26 -9.88
N PHE A 138 -8.99 9.87 -8.74
CA PHE A 138 -9.53 10.08 -7.39
C PHE A 138 -8.45 9.76 -6.34
N ILE A 139 -8.75 10.08 -5.08
CA ILE A 139 -7.87 9.82 -3.95
C ILE A 139 -8.38 8.64 -3.13
N VAL A 140 -7.46 7.78 -2.71
CA VAL A 140 -7.73 6.73 -1.74
C VAL A 140 -7.19 7.20 -0.39
N ARG A 141 -8.07 7.31 0.61
CA ARG A 141 -7.70 7.55 2.00
C ARG A 141 -7.70 6.24 2.76
N VAL A 142 -6.69 6.02 3.58
CA VAL A 142 -6.59 4.86 4.47
C VAL A 142 -6.47 5.33 5.89
N LYS A 143 -7.47 5.01 6.71
CA LYS A 143 -7.39 5.13 8.16
C LYS A 143 -6.58 3.96 8.71
N VAL A 144 -5.46 4.25 9.35
CA VAL A 144 -4.56 3.25 9.91
C VAL A 144 -5.23 2.56 11.09
N THR A 145 -5.25 1.23 11.05
CA THR A 145 -5.65 0.39 12.19
C THR A 145 -4.46 -0.27 12.86
N GLU A 146 -3.37 -0.44 12.11
CA GLU A 146 -2.12 -0.97 12.65
C GLU A 146 -0.93 -0.67 11.73
N ALA A 147 0.16 -0.12 12.28
CA ALA A 147 1.43 0.06 11.60
C ALA A 147 2.57 -0.57 12.42
N TYR A 148 3.49 -1.25 11.75
CA TYR A 148 4.60 -1.93 12.41
C TYR A 148 5.78 -2.17 11.48
N LYS A 149 6.99 -1.97 12.04
CA LYS A 149 8.26 -2.29 11.39
C LYS A 149 8.60 -3.77 11.61
N ASN A 150 9.20 -4.39 10.61
CA ASN A 150 9.73 -5.75 10.74
C ASN A 150 11.23 -5.80 10.45
N CYS A 151 11.88 -6.89 10.87
CA CYS A 151 13.30 -7.13 10.66
C CYS A 151 13.68 -7.08 9.17
N PRO A 152 14.89 -6.55 8.83
CA PRO A 152 15.42 -6.47 7.46
C PRO A 152 15.71 -7.84 6.82
N ARG A 153 15.66 -8.93 7.59
CA ARG A 153 16.04 -10.28 7.15
C ARG A 153 15.29 -10.67 5.86
N TYR A 154 16.05 -11.18 4.89
CA TYR A 154 15.60 -11.63 3.56
C TYR A 154 15.20 -10.54 2.57
N ILE A 155 15.37 -9.25 2.89
CA ILE A 155 15.20 -8.19 1.90
C ILE A 155 16.45 -8.17 1.02
N HIS A 156 16.29 -8.46 -0.28
CA HIS A 156 17.39 -8.36 -1.24
C HIS A 156 17.75 -6.89 -1.49
N MET A 157 19.05 -6.65 -1.71
CA MET A 157 19.53 -5.34 -2.11
C MET A 157 19.17 -5.09 -3.58
N TYR A 158 18.44 -4.01 -3.83
CA TYR A 158 18.22 -3.47 -5.16
C TYR A 158 18.60 -2.01 -5.17
N LYS A 159 19.09 -1.56 -6.33
CA LYS A 159 19.36 -0.15 -6.58
C LYS A 159 18.38 0.36 -7.63
N LEU A 160 17.77 1.51 -7.39
CA LEU A 160 16.94 2.14 -8.43
C LEU A 160 17.83 2.57 -9.60
N ILE A 161 17.57 2.03 -10.79
CA ILE A 161 18.31 2.38 -12.02
C ILE A 161 17.63 3.52 -12.78
N LYS A 162 16.30 3.45 -12.93
CA LYS A 162 15.51 4.45 -13.63
C LYS A 162 14.08 4.46 -13.08
N LYS A 163 13.45 5.63 -13.08
CA LYS A 163 12.00 5.76 -12.85
C LYS A 163 11.22 5.26 -14.08
N SER A 164 10.00 4.78 -13.84
CA SER A 164 9.08 4.42 -14.92
C SER A 164 8.66 5.68 -15.67
N GLU A 165 8.65 5.63 -17.00
CA GLU A 165 8.09 6.72 -17.82
C GLU A 165 6.58 6.87 -17.66
N TYR A 166 5.91 5.85 -17.11
CA TYR A 166 4.47 5.83 -16.86
C TYR A 166 4.06 6.40 -15.50
N VAL A 167 4.99 6.95 -14.72
CA VAL A 167 4.64 7.67 -13.47
C VAL A 167 4.17 9.08 -13.86
N PRO A 168 2.92 9.47 -13.55
CA PRO A 168 2.43 10.80 -13.88
C PRO A 168 3.23 11.88 -13.15
N HIS A 169 3.59 12.95 -13.87
CA HIS A 169 4.29 14.10 -13.32
C HIS A 169 3.96 15.36 -14.12
N LEU A 170 4.00 16.52 -13.45
CA LEU A 170 3.65 17.79 -14.07
C LEU A 170 4.57 18.12 -15.27
N GLY A 171 3.96 18.57 -16.36
CA GLY A 171 4.67 19.04 -17.55
C GLY A 171 4.95 17.97 -18.61
N HIS A 172 4.46 16.74 -18.41
CA HIS A 172 4.57 15.65 -19.39
C HIS A 172 3.38 14.70 -19.29
N ASP A 173 2.59 14.60 -20.36
CA ASP A 173 1.47 13.66 -20.41
C ASP A 173 1.97 12.21 -20.33
N THR A 174 1.32 11.39 -19.53
CA THR A 174 1.73 9.98 -19.39
C THR A 174 1.48 9.23 -20.70
N PRO A 175 2.50 8.57 -21.28
CA PRO A 175 2.33 7.85 -22.55
C PRO A 175 1.39 6.65 -22.38
N GLN A 176 0.50 6.44 -23.35
CA GLN A 176 -0.31 5.22 -23.41
C GLN A 176 0.55 4.00 -23.70
N PRO A 177 0.51 2.95 -22.87
CA PRO A 177 1.33 1.77 -23.10
C PRO A 177 0.86 0.99 -24.34
N GLU A 178 1.80 0.53 -25.16
CA GLU A 178 1.51 -0.09 -26.47
C GLU A 178 0.53 -1.27 -26.39
N TRP A 179 0.58 -2.07 -25.31
CA TRP A 179 -0.30 -3.22 -25.15
C TRP A 179 -1.78 -2.83 -25.08
N LYS A 180 -2.12 -1.62 -24.61
CA LYS A 180 -3.50 -1.10 -24.60
C LYS A 180 -4.02 -0.74 -25.98
N LYS A 181 -3.18 -0.73 -27.02
CA LYS A 181 -3.58 -0.42 -28.41
C LYS A 181 -3.97 -1.67 -29.20
N SER A 182 -3.81 -2.86 -28.63
CA SER A 182 -4.17 -4.12 -29.30
C SER A 182 -5.67 -4.18 -29.55
N ALA A 183 -6.08 -4.32 -30.81
CA ALA A 183 -7.49 -4.44 -31.21
C ALA A 183 -8.17 -5.65 -30.55
N GLU A 184 -7.44 -6.75 -30.35
CA GLU A 184 -7.92 -7.97 -29.69
C GLU A 184 -8.47 -7.74 -28.26
N LEU A 185 -8.12 -6.61 -27.61
CA LEU A 185 -8.62 -6.28 -26.28
C LEU A 185 -9.98 -5.56 -26.29
N TYR A 186 -10.47 -5.13 -27.45
CA TYR A 186 -11.69 -4.31 -27.59
C TYR A 186 -12.68 -4.85 -28.63
N GLU A 187 -12.38 -5.99 -29.25
CA GLU A 187 -13.31 -6.78 -30.07
C GLU A 187 -14.17 -7.71 -29.20
#